data_AF-A0A509L1W3-F1
#
_entry.id   AF-A0A509L1W3-F1
#
_cell.length_a   1.000
_cell.length_b   1.000
_cell.length_c   1.000
_cell.angle_alpha   90.00
_cell.angle_beta   90.00
_cell.angle_gamma   90.00
#
_symmetry.space_group_name_H-M   'P 1'
#
loop_
_entity.id
_entity.type
_entity.pdbx_description
1 polymer ?
#
loop_
_entity_poly.entity_id
_entity_poly.type
_entity_poly.pdbx_seq_one_letter_code
_entity_poly.pdbx_strand_id
1 'polypeptide(L)'
;MPQLNIPTPKRIKRHVIGKAHTFFATTPPGLESICAQEIAALPVDINDTEIVPGGVVFRCRLAGCYAANLHLRIPNRVLMRLTDFKATNFRQLERNVLKFPWELYLSPSSELCFSVKTRHSRLFHTTAITQRIETCIRQRMPHMTSGKTGLSGKNDSQHLYVRAIDDHLFLSLDSSGDLLFKRGLKHDVGKAPLRETLAA
;
A
#
# COMPACT_ATOMS: atom_id res chain seq x y z
N MET A 1 -12.20 4.31 30.33
CA MET A 1 -11.20 4.50 29.26
C MET A 1 -11.09 3.18 28.49
N PRO A 2 -11.54 3.07 27.23
CA PRO A 2 -11.30 1.86 26.45
C PRO A 2 -9.79 1.68 26.31
N GLN A 3 -9.27 0.50 26.66
CA GLN A 3 -7.85 0.20 26.53
C GLN A 3 -7.48 0.26 25.04
N LEU A 4 -6.42 1.01 24.68
CA LEU A 4 -5.85 0.92 23.34
C LEU A 4 -5.47 -0.55 23.10
N ASN A 5 -6.01 -1.14 22.03
CA ASN A 5 -5.66 -2.49 21.60
C ASN A 5 -4.26 -2.46 20.95
N ILE A 6 -3.23 -2.20 21.75
CA ILE A 6 -1.84 -2.13 21.30
C ILE A 6 -1.31 -3.56 21.20
N PRO A 7 -0.84 -4.00 20.03
CA PRO A 7 -0.26 -5.33 19.90
C PRO A 7 1.06 -5.44 20.67
N THR A 8 1.30 -6.59 21.28
CA THR A 8 2.57 -6.85 21.95
C THR A 8 3.73 -6.96 20.94
N PRO A 9 4.97 -6.60 21.32
CA PRO A 9 6.14 -6.77 20.44
C PRO A 9 6.31 -8.19 19.91
N LYS A 10 5.96 -9.21 20.72
CA LYS A 10 5.96 -10.61 20.31
C LYS A 10 4.96 -10.88 19.16
N ARG A 11 3.76 -10.30 19.21
CA ARG A 11 2.76 -10.41 18.13
C ARG A 11 3.25 -9.72 16.86
N ILE A 12 3.81 -8.51 16.96
CA ILE A 12 4.38 -7.79 15.81
C ILE A 12 5.51 -8.60 15.17
N LYS A 13 6.45 -9.11 15.97
CA LYS A 13 7.55 -9.95 15.48
C LYS A 13 7.04 -11.18 14.74
N ARG A 14 6.03 -11.87 15.28
CA ARG A 14 5.46 -13.07 14.67
C ARG A 14 4.68 -12.80 13.37
N HIS A 15 3.84 -11.77 13.37
CA HIS A 15 2.87 -11.55 12.30
C HIS A 15 3.31 -10.56 11.23
N VAL A 16 4.29 -9.69 11.53
CA VAL A 16 4.72 -8.61 10.65
C VAL A 16 6.20 -8.78 10.28
N ILE A 17 7.10 -8.89 11.25
CA ILE A 17 8.55 -8.89 10.93
C ILE A 17 9.03 -10.26 10.42
N GLY A 18 8.64 -11.34 11.09
CA GLY A 18 9.22 -12.68 10.89
C GLY A 18 8.72 -13.43 9.65
N LYS A 19 7.60 -13.01 9.05
CA LYS A 19 6.99 -13.67 7.90
C LYS A 19 7.21 -12.87 6.61
N ALA A 20 7.17 -13.56 5.48
CA ALA A 20 7.11 -12.90 4.18
C ALA A 20 5.70 -12.36 3.90
N HIS A 21 5.63 -11.26 3.16
CA HIS A 21 4.41 -10.60 2.71
C HIS A 21 4.46 -10.37 1.21
N THR A 22 3.29 -10.15 0.63
CA THR A 22 3.15 -9.78 -0.76
C THR A 22 3.24 -8.27 -0.90
N PHE A 23 4.06 -7.82 -1.83
CA PHE A 23 4.23 -6.42 -2.20
C PHE A 23 3.82 -6.21 -3.65
N PHE A 24 3.49 -4.97 -3.97
CA PHE A 24 3.18 -4.53 -5.32
C PHE A 24 3.96 -3.27 -5.63
N ALA A 25 4.91 -3.38 -6.56
CA ALA A 25 5.62 -2.25 -7.13
C ALA A 25 4.74 -1.63 -8.23
N THR A 26 4.25 -0.42 -8.00
CA THR A 26 3.46 0.32 -9.00
C THR A 26 4.38 0.85 -10.09
N THR A 27 4.13 0.48 -11.33
CA THR A 27 5.08 0.74 -12.43
C THR A 27 4.42 1.56 -13.53
N PRO A 28 5.13 2.50 -14.18
CA PRO A 28 4.64 3.13 -15.40
C PRO A 28 4.29 2.07 -16.47
N PRO A 29 3.20 2.25 -17.24
CA PRO A 29 2.83 1.29 -18.28
C PRO A 29 3.95 1.08 -19.28
N GLY A 30 4.25 -0.18 -19.60
CA GLY A 30 5.31 -0.58 -20.54
C GLY A 30 6.67 -0.83 -19.89
N LEU A 31 6.86 -0.49 -18.61
CA LEU A 31 8.12 -0.71 -17.88
C LEU A 31 8.05 -1.88 -16.89
N GLU A 32 6.96 -2.65 -16.88
CA GLU A 32 6.76 -3.74 -15.92
C GLU A 32 7.86 -4.81 -16.02
N SER A 33 8.27 -5.18 -17.23
CA SER A 33 9.35 -6.17 -17.44
C SER A 33 10.69 -5.69 -16.90
N ILE A 34 11.01 -4.40 -17.07
CA ILE A 34 12.26 -3.81 -16.55
C ILE A 34 12.20 -3.72 -15.02
N CYS A 35 11.06 -3.32 -14.47
CA CYS A 35 10.83 -3.33 -13.03
C CYS A 35 10.98 -4.73 -12.42
N ALA A 36 10.53 -5.78 -13.10
CA ALA A 36 10.68 -7.16 -12.63
C ALA A 36 12.15 -7.59 -12.61
N GLN A 37 12.94 -7.16 -13.60
CA GLN A 37 14.39 -7.39 -13.62
C GLN A 37 15.09 -6.66 -12.45
N GLU A 38 14.73 -5.41 -12.16
CA GLU A 38 15.29 -4.70 -10.99
C GLU A 38 14.94 -5.41 -9.68
N ILE A 39 13.70 -5.89 -9.53
CA ILE A 39 13.25 -6.63 -8.34
C ILE A 39 14.04 -7.93 -8.18
N ALA A 40 14.27 -8.66 -9.28
CA ALA A 40 15.06 -9.89 -9.25
C ALA A 40 16.55 -9.66 -8.94
N ALA A 41 17.07 -8.46 -9.24
CA ALA A 41 18.45 -8.06 -8.97
C ALA A 41 18.67 -7.49 -7.56
N LEU A 42 17.62 -7.37 -6.73
CA LEU A 42 17.78 -6.90 -5.35
C LEU A 42 18.67 -7.85 -4.54
N PRO A 43 19.55 -7.34 -3.66
CA PRO A 43 20.48 -8.16 -2.87
C PRO A 43 19.80 -8.81 -1.65
N VAL A 44 18.59 -9.34 -1.83
CA VAL A 44 17.73 -9.94 -0.80
C VAL A 44 16.86 -11.04 -1.40
N ASP A 45 16.38 -11.95 -0.55
CA ASP A 45 15.46 -13.01 -1.00
C ASP A 45 14.11 -12.43 -1.44
N ILE A 46 13.84 -12.54 -2.74
CA ILE A 46 12.55 -12.25 -3.37
C ILE A 46 12.00 -13.55 -3.95
N ASN A 47 10.69 -13.78 -3.79
CA ASN A 47 9.98 -14.94 -4.29
C ASN A 47 8.69 -14.49 -5.01
N ASP A 48 8.06 -15.41 -5.76
CA ASP A 48 6.74 -15.23 -6.36
C ASP A 48 6.59 -13.92 -7.16
N THR A 49 7.61 -13.58 -7.97
CA THR A 49 7.59 -12.38 -8.81
C THR A 49 6.67 -12.59 -10.01
N GLU A 50 5.67 -11.72 -10.16
CA GLU A 50 4.67 -11.78 -11.22
C GLU A 50 4.44 -10.39 -11.82
N ILE A 51 4.56 -10.28 -13.14
CA ILE A 51 4.17 -9.06 -13.88
C ILE A 51 2.66 -9.04 -14.03
N VAL A 52 2.02 -7.95 -13.61
CA VAL A 52 0.58 -7.74 -13.74
C VAL A 52 0.31 -6.35 -14.34
N PRO A 53 -0.89 -6.07 -14.87
CA PRO A 53 -1.19 -4.74 -15.41
C PRO A 53 -0.97 -3.62 -14.39
N GLY A 54 -0.02 -2.73 -14.72
CA GLY A 54 0.36 -1.55 -13.94
C GLY A 54 1.40 -1.79 -12.84
N GLY A 55 2.07 -2.95 -12.81
CA GLY A 55 3.14 -3.17 -11.84
C GLY A 55 3.65 -4.61 -11.73
N VAL A 56 4.45 -4.84 -10.70
CA VAL A 56 5.04 -6.16 -10.40
C VAL A 56 4.66 -6.56 -8.98
N VAL A 57 4.09 -7.75 -8.84
CA VAL A 57 3.84 -8.40 -7.55
C VAL A 57 5.07 -9.22 -7.19
N PHE A 58 5.47 -9.20 -5.92
CA PHE A 58 6.57 -10.02 -5.42
C PHE A 58 6.39 -10.30 -3.93
N ARG A 59 7.08 -11.32 -3.41
CA ARG A 59 6.99 -11.76 -2.02
C ARG A 59 8.35 -11.72 -1.34
N CYS A 60 8.43 -11.01 -0.20
CA CYS A 60 9.66 -10.94 0.60
C CYS A 60 9.36 -10.63 2.07
N ARG A 61 10.38 -10.67 2.92
CA ARG A 61 10.28 -10.13 4.30
C ARG A 61 10.39 -8.60 4.29
N LEU A 62 10.13 -7.95 5.43
CA LEU A 62 10.27 -6.49 5.55
C LEU A 62 11.64 -5.97 5.12
N ALA A 63 12.72 -6.73 5.37
CA ALA A 63 14.06 -6.38 4.89
C ALA A 63 14.10 -6.20 3.35
N GLY A 64 13.37 -7.03 2.60
CA GLY A 64 13.26 -6.89 1.16
C GLY A 64 12.39 -5.71 0.73
N CYS A 65 11.39 -5.34 1.51
CA CYS A 65 10.64 -4.10 1.30
C CYS A 65 11.53 -2.86 1.48
N TYR A 66 12.39 -2.85 2.51
CA TYR A 66 13.36 -1.76 2.69
C TYR A 66 14.35 -1.69 1.54
N ALA A 67 14.92 -2.84 1.13
CA ALA A 67 15.81 -2.91 -0.03
C ALA A 67 15.11 -2.43 -1.32
N ALA A 68 13.85 -2.82 -1.54
CA ALA A 68 13.07 -2.38 -2.69
C ALA A 68 12.89 -0.86 -2.72
N ASN A 69 12.50 -0.25 -1.60
CA ASN A 69 12.36 1.21 -1.52
C ASN A 69 13.69 1.96 -1.71
N LEU A 70 14.80 1.36 -1.28
CA LEU A 70 16.12 1.99 -1.39
C LEU A 70 16.74 1.87 -2.79
N HIS A 71 16.56 0.73 -3.46
CA HIS A 71 17.33 0.38 -4.65
C HIS A 71 16.53 0.49 -5.97
N LEU A 72 15.22 0.26 -5.96
CA LEU A 72 14.43 0.29 -7.19
C LEU A 72 14.34 1.70 -7.78
N ARG A 73 14.47 1.80 -9.10
CA ARG A 73 14.50 3.08 -9.84
C ARG A 73 13.26 3.27 -10.69
N ILE A 74 12.73 2.17 -11.21
CA ILE A 74 11.61 2.15 -12.14
C ILE A 74 10.23 2.35 -11.48
N PRO A 75 9.88 1.70 -10.35
CA PRO A 75 8.54 1.83 -9.80
C PRO A 75 8.32 3.19 -9.15
N ASN A 76 7.07 3.65 -9.16
CA ASN A 76 6.66 4.88 -8.50
C ASN A 76 6.56 4.69 -6.97
N ARG A 77 6.12 3.52 -6.52
CA ARG A 77 5.86 3.15 -5.10
C ARG A 77 5.92 1.64 -4.91
N VAL A 78 6.28 1.21 -3.71
CA VAL A 78 6.13 -0.16 -3.21
C VAL A 78 4.99 -0.19 -2.20
N LEU A 79 3.97 -1.00 -2.48
CA LEU A 79 2.78 -1.15 -1.62
C LEU A 79 2.79 -2.53 -0.96
N MET A 80 2.58 -2.59 0.34
CA MET A 80 2.42 -3.86 1.08
C MET A 80 0.97 -4.32 1.00
N ARG A 81 0.67 -5.44 0.33
CA ARG A 81 -0.68 -6.01 0.27
C ARG A 81 -1.03 -6.59 1.63
N LEU A 82 -1.93 -5.93 2.36
CA LEU A 82 -2.36 -6.34 3.69
C LEU A 82 -3.37 -7.46 3.62
N THR A 83 -4.39 -7.30 2.77
CA THR A 83 -5.44 -8.29 2.56
C THR A 83 -6.08 -8.10 1.19
N ASP A 84 -6.62 -9.18 0.66
CA ASP A 84 -7.45 -9.17 -0.52
C ASP A 84 -8.64 -10.12 -0.37
N PHE A 85 -9.74 -9.82 -1.06
CA PHE A 85 -10.96 -10.60 -1.00
C PHE A 85 -11.93 -10.20 -2.10
N LYS A 86 -12.84 -11.10 -2.47
CA LYS A 86 -14.00 -10.77 -3.30
C LYS A 86 -15.08 -10.09 -2.45
N ALA A 87 -15.62 -8.98 -2.94
CA ALA A 87 -16.81 -8.35 -2.36
C ALA A 87 -17.65 -7.68 -3.44
N THR A 88 -18.94 -7.93 -3.35
CA THR A 88 -19.93 -7.56 -4.38
C THR A 88 -20.98 -6.58 -3.86
N ASN A 89 -20.96 -6.36 -2.55
CA ASN A 89 -21.84 -5.46 -1.80
C ASN A 89 -21.11 -4.98 -0.54
N PHE A 90 -21.62 -3.92 0.07
CA PHE A 90 -20.98 -3.28 1.24
C PHE A 90 -20.91 -4.20 2.46
N ARG A 91 -21.91 -5.06 2.68
CA ARG A 91 -21.90 -6.01 3.80
C ARG A 91 -20.71 -6.98 3.72
N GLN A 92 -20.38 -7.47 2.52
CA GLN A 92 -19.22 -8.32 2.30
C GLN A 92 -17.91 -7.54 2.50
N LEU A 93 -17.83 -6.30 2.01
CA LEU A 93 -16.69 -5.41 2.21
C LEU A 93 -16.43 -5.20 3.71
N GLU A 94 -17.43 -4.71 4.44
CA GLU A 94 -17.33 -4.37 5.86
C GLU A 94 -16.93 -5.58 6.70
N ARG A 95 -17.55 -6.75 6.45
CA ARG A 95 -17.22 -8.00 7.15
C ARG A 95 -15.75 -8.40 6.97
N ASN A 96 -15.23 -8.33 5.74
CA ASN A 96 -13.84 -8.70 5.48
C ASN A 96 -12.86 -7.68 6.06
N VAL A 97 -13.16 -6.38 5.96
CA VAL A 97 -12.35 -5.31 6.55
C VAL A 97 -12.30 -5.44 8.08
N LEU A 98 -13.44 -5.69 8.74
CA LEU A 98 -13.50 -5.89 10.19
C LEU A 98 -12.77 -7.14 10.68
N LYS A 99 -12.57 -8.15 9.83
CA LYS A 99 -11.84 -9.37 10.21
C LYS A 99 -10.33 -9.14 10.28
N PHE A 100 -9.80 -8.20 9.52
CA PHE A 100 -8.37 -7.97 9.42
C PHE A 100 -7.80 -7.32 10.70
N PRO A 101 -6.65 -7.80 11.24
CA PRO A 101 -6.06 -7.26 12.47
C PRO A 101 -5.28 -5.96 12.19
N TRP A 102 -5.99 -4.88 11.87
CA TRP A 102 -5.44 -3.56 11.53
C TRP A 102 -4.44 -3.03 12.57
N GLU A 103 -4.65 -3.36 13.84
CA GLU A 103 -3.79 -2.92 14.94
C GLU A 103 -2.35 -3.39 14.82
N LEU A 104 -2.08 -4.42 14.00
CA LEU A 104 -0.72 -4.91 13.73
C LEU A 104 0.04 -4.08 12.69
N TYR A 105 -0.64 -3.27 11.88
CA TYR A 105 -0.06 -2.59 10.72
C TYR A 105 -0.25 -1.07 10.74
N LEU A 106 -1.29 -0.59 11.42
CA LEU A 106 -1.56 0.84 11.56
C LEU A 106 -1.14 1.35 12.94
N SER A 107 -0.61 2.57 12.98
CA SER A 107 -0.31 3.26 14.22
C SER A 107 -1.53 4.08 14.67
N PRO A 108 -1.98 3.98 15.93
CA PRO A 108 -3.07 4.81 16.44
C PRO A 108 -2.72 6.30 16.53
N SER A 109 -1.43 6.66 16.44
CA SER A 109 -0.97 8.05 16.44
C SER A 109 -0.94 8.69 15.06
N SER A 110 -1.20 7.92 13.99
CA SER A 110 -1.09 8.38 12.62
C SER A 110 -2.47 8.74 12.04
N GLU A 111 -2.47 9.74 11.15
CA GLU A 111 -3.64 10.05 10.33
C GLU A 111 -3.79 8.98 9.22
N LEU A 112 -4.99 8.44 9.03
CA LEU A 112 -5.26 7.47 7.97
C LEU A 112 -5.78 8.16 6.70
N CYS A 113 -5.05 8.03 5.60
CA CYS A 113 -5.39 8.54 4.28
C CYS A 113 -5.80 7.40 3.35
N PHE A 114 -6.61 7.69 2.33
CA PHE A 114 -7.10 6.68 1.38
C PHE A 114 -6.90 7.10 -0.08
N SER A 115 -6.58 6.12 -0.93
CA SER A 115 -6.71 6.19 -2.38
C SER A 115 -7.49 4.98 -2.86
N VAL A 116 -8.69 5.22 -3.39
CA VAL A 116 -9.60 4.15 -3.85
C VAL A 116 -9.78 4.23 -5.35
N LYS A 117 -9.51 3.13 -6.04
CA LYS A 117 -9.76 2.97 -7.48
C LYS A 117 -10.55 1.70 -7.73
N THR A 118 -11.56 1.80 -8.59
CA THR A 118 -12.46 0.70 -8.93
C THR A 118 -12.47 0.52 -10.46
N ARG A 119 -12.51 -0.72 -10.92
CA ARG A 119 -12.67 -1.08 -12.33
C ARG A 119 -13.52 -2.34 -12.42
N HIS A 120 -14.52 -2.34 -13.31
CA HIS A 120 -15.36 -3.52 -13.58
C HIS A 120 -15.87 -4.21 -12.30
N SER A 121 -16.28 -3.44 -11.29
CA SER A 121 -16.70 -3.96 -9.99
C SER A 121 -18.04 -3.37 -9.61
N ARG A 122 -18.90 -4.17 -8.97
CA ARG A 122 -20.21 -3.74 -8.46
C ARG A 122 -20.09 -2.65 -7.40
N LEU A 123 -19.03 -2.70 -6.60
CA LEU A 123 -18.64 -1.61 -5.72
C LEU A 123 -17.83 -0.58 -6.53
N PHE A 124 -18.51 0.38 -7.14
CA PHE A 124 -17.87 1.41 -7.97
C PHE A 124 -17.78 2.80 -7.29
N HIS A 125 -18.66 3.12 -6.34
CA HIS A 125 -18.67 4.39 -5.61
C HIS A 125 -17.48 4.50 -4.63
N THR A 126 -16.36 5.06 -5.10
CA THR A 126 -15.10 5.17 -4.35
C THR A 126 -15.25 5.88 -3.01
N THR A 127 -16.00 6.99 -2.94
CA THR A 127 -16.26 7.71 -1.68
C THR A 127 -16.99 6.83 -0.65
N ALA A 128 -18.00 6.08 -1.08
CA ALA A 128 -18.73 5.19 -0.20
C ALA A 128 -17.84 4.03 0.30
N ILE A 129 -17.00 3.46 -0.58
CA ILE A 129 -16.00 2.45 -0.21
C ILE A 129 -15.03 3.00 0.84
N THR A 130 -14.48 4.19 0.62
CA THR A 130 -13.59 4.87 1.58
C THR A 130 -14.26 4.97 2.96
N GLN A 131 -15.47 5.55 3.01
CA GLN A 131 -16.21 5.76 4.26
C GLN A 131 -16.50 4.44 5.00
N ARG A 132 -16.89 3.38 4.28
CA ARG A 132 -17.15 2.06 4.90
C ARG A 132 -15.89 1.41 5.43
N ILE A 133 -14.80 1.43 4.68
CA ILE A 133 -13.51 0.88 5.14
C ILE A 133 -13.04 1.65 6.38
N GLU A 134 -13.07 2.97 6.33
CA GLU A 134 -12.67 3.83 7.45
C GLU A 134 -13.50 3.58 8.71
N THR A 135 -14.83 3.47 8.57
CA THR A 135 -15.73 3.14 9.69
C THR A 135 -15.36 1.80 10.33
N CYS A 136 -15.08 0.78 9.50
CA CYS A 136 -14.69 -0.53 9.99
C CYS A 136 -13.32 -0.52 10.69
N ILE A 137 -12.35 0.23 10.17
CA ILE A 137 -11.03 0.38 10.80
C ILE A 137 -11.18 1.08 12.15
N ARG A 138 -11.97 2.17 12.22
CA ARG A 138 -12.25 2.89 13.47
C ARG A 138 -12.99 2.06 14.50
N GLN A 139 -13.88 1.17 14.08
CA GLN A 139 -14.54 0.24 14.99
C GLN A 139 -13.53 -0.65 15.73
N ARG A 140 -12.41 -1.01 15.08
CA ARG A 140 -11.32 -1.77 15.70
C ARG A 140 -10.26 -0.91 16.37
N MET A 141 -10.05 0.29 15.85
CA MET A 141 -9.05 1.26 16.29
C MET A 141 -9.71 2.63 16.53
N PRO A 142 -10.43 2.83 17.65
CA PRO A 142 -11.28 4.01 17.87
C PRO A 142 -10.54 5.36 17.87
N HIS A 143 -9.23 5.35 18.15
CA HIS A 143 -8.39 6.55 18.19
C HIS A 143 -7.83 6.96 16.82
N MET A 144 -8.09 6.18 15.76
CA MET A 144 -7.60 6.47 14.42
C MET A 144 -8.29 7.70 13.83
N THR A 145 -7.48 8.71 13.47
CA THR A 145 -7.95 9.96 12.86
C THR A 145 -7.93 9.87 11.33
N SER A 146 -8.79 10.65 10.66
CA SER A 146 -8.75 10.77 9.20
C SER A 146 -7.67 11.78 8.84
N GLY A 147 -6.84 11.45 7.86
CA GLY A 147 -6.01 12.44 7.18
C GLY A 147 -6.73 13.08 6.00
N LYS A 148 -6.12 14.12 5.42
CA LYS A 148 -6.60 14.69 4.15
C LYS A 148 -6.49 13.67 3.02
N THR A 149 -7.52 13.59 2.19
CA THR A 149 -7.50 12.76 0.98
C THR A 149 -6.49 13.33 -0.03
N GLY A 150 -5.56 12.50 -0.51
CA GLY A 150 -4.54 12.91 -1.48
C GLY A 150 -3.17 12.26 -1.26
N LEU A 151 -2.25 12.45 -2.22
CA LEU A 151 -0.90 11.87 -2.21
C LEU A 151 0.12 12.67 -1.36
N SER A 152 -0.30 13.77 -0.75
CA SER A 152 0.56 14.67 0.04
C SER A 152 0.05 14.71 1.48
N GLY A 153 0.29 13.63 2.22
CA GLY A 153 0.03 13.59 3.65
C GLY A 153 1.14 14.32 4.44
N LYS A 154 0.84 14.73 5.68
CA LYS A 154 1.89 15.17 6.62
C LYS A 154 2.82 13.99 6.96
N ASN A 155 4.01 14.27 7.51
CA ASN A 155 5.02 13.26 7.88
C ASN A 155 4.51 12.12 8.77
N ASP A 156 3.36 12.27 9.46
CA ASP A 156 2.77 11.24 10.33
C ASP A 156 1.52 10.54 9.77
N SER A 157 1.26 10.65 8.46
CA SER A 157 0.11 9.96 7.85
C SER A 157 0.46 8.59 7.26
N GLN A 158 -0.46 7.64 7.41
CA GLN A 158 -0.40 6.32 6.78
C GLN A 158 -1.43 6.24 5.65
N HIS A 159 -1.00 5.81 4.46
CA HIS A 159 -1.85 5.81 3.27
C HIS A 159 -2.29 4.39 2.90
N LEU A 160 -3.60 4.16 2.87
CA LEU A 160 -4.22 2.91 2.44
C LEU A 160 -4.72 3.01 0.99
N TYR A 161 -4.13 2.19 0.12
CA TYR A 161 -4.55 2.02 -1.26
C TYR A 161 -5.56 0.88 -1.37
N VAL A 162 -6.69 1.15 -1.99
CA VAL A 162 -7.76 0.19 -2.24
C VAL A 162 -7.97 0.09 -3.74
N ARG A 163 -7.65 -1.07 -4.32
CA ARG A 163 -7.91 -1.35 -5.74
C ARG A 163 -8.98 -2.42 -5.83
N ALA A 164 -10.10 -2.12 -6.47
CA ALA A 164 -11.11 -3.10 -6.85
C ALA A 164 -11.04 -3.36 -8.35
N ILE A 165 -10.93 -4.63 -8.75
CA ILE A 165 -10.98 -5.08 -10.15
C ILE A 165 -11.75 -6.39 -10.22
N ASP A 166 -12.75 -6.47 -11.10
CA ASP A 166 -13.57 -7.67 -11.30
C ASP A 166 -14.13 -8.24 -9.97
N ASP A 167 -14.67 -7.35 -9.12
CA ASP A 167 -15.18 -7.61 -7.76
C ASP A 167 -14.14 -8.12 -6.74
N HIS A 168 -12.86 -8.16 -7.10
CA HIS A 168 -11.76 -8.49 -6.19
C HIS A 168 -11.09 -7.23 -5.68
N LEU A 169 -11.01 -7.07 -4.36
CA LEU A 169 -10.40 -5.92 -3.71
C LEU A 169 -9.03 -6.29 -3.15
N PHE A 170 -8.08 -5.39 -3.34
CA PHE A 170 -6.75 -5.43 -2.75
C PHE A 170 -6.59 -4.19 -1.87
N LEU A 171 -6.35 -4.39 -0.56
CA LEU A 171 -6.07 -3.33 0.40
C LEU A 171 -4.58 -3.36 0.72
N SER A 172 -3.88 -2.27 0.43
CA SER A 172 -2.42 -2.18 0.53
C SER A 172 -1.99 -0.95 1.32
N LEU A 173 -0.98 -1.09 2.15
CA LEU A 173 -0.36 0.02 2.86
C LEU A 173 0.82 0.58 2.05
N ASP A 174 0.93 1.90 1.98
CA ASP A 174 2.10 2.54 1.38
C ASP A 174 3.35 2.31 2.24
N SER A 175 4.43 1.84 1.61
CA SER A 175 5.73 1.68 2.26
C SER A 175 6.77 2.69 1.78
N SER A 176 6.44 3.50 0.77
CA SER A 176 7.35 4.47 0.14
C SER A 176 7.14 5.90 0.66
N GLY A 177 5.90 6.28 0.97
CA GLY A 177 5.57 7.64 1.42
C GLY A 177 5.55 8.65 0.27
N ASP A 178 6.68 9.26 -0.07
CA ASP A 178 6.79 10.03 -1.33
C ASP A 178 6.99 9.10 -2.54
N LEU A 179 6.83 9.63 -3.75
CA LEU A 179 7.12 8.85 -4.97
C LEU A 179 8.62 8.55 -5.04
N LEU A 180 9.00 7.31 -5.35
CA LEU A 180 10.40 6.84 -5.35
C LEU A 180 11.32 7.60 -6.32
N PHE A 181 10.73 8.23 -7.34
CA PHE A 181 11.47 9.08 -8.25
C PHE A 181 11.89 10.42 -7.63
N LYS A 182 11.32 10.83 -6.49
CA LYS A 182 11.75 12.06 -5.80
C LYS A 182 13.00 11.75 -4.96
N ARG A 183 14.17 11.65 -5.60
CA ARG A 183 15.44 11.30 -4.93
C ARG A 183 16.14 12.49 -4.24
N GLY A 184 15.46 13.63 -4.14
CA GLY A 184 16.03 14.84 -3.53
C GLY A 184 17.08 15.56 -4.38
N LEU A 185 17.23 15.21 -5.66
CA LEU A 185 18.26 15.76 -6.56
C LEU A 185 17.80 16.98 -7.36
N LYS A 186 16.49 17.29 -7.40
CA LYS A 186 15.95 18.46 -8.12
C LYS A 186 15.69 19.62 -7.16
N HIS A 187 16.50 20.68 -7.29
CA HIS A 187 16.26 21.98 -6.68
C HIS A 187 15.50 22.96 -7.60
N ASP A 188 15.29 22.63 -8.88
CA ASP A 188 14.71 23.56 -9.86
C ASP A 188 13.64 22.89 -10.76
N VAL A 189 12.48 23.53 -10.87
CA VAL A 189 11.32 23.05 -11.64
C VAL A 189 11.20 23.87 -12.93
N GLY A 190 11.84 23.40 -14.00
CA GLY A 190 11.54 23.87 -15.37
C GLY A 190 10.11 23.49 -15.81
N LYS A 191 9.57 24.17 -16.82
CA LYS A 191 8.14 24.14 -17.22
C LYS A 191 7.54 22.78 -17.65
N ALA A 192 8.34 21.73 -17.85
CA ALA A 192 7.85 20.37 -18.11
C ALA A 192 8.98 19.32 -17.98
N PRO A 193 9.37 18.89 -16.77
CA PRO A 193 10.44 17.91 -16.61
C PRO A 193 9.90 16.48 -16.81
N LEU A 194 10.64 15.68 -17.58
CA LEU A 194 10.46 14.22 -17.65
C LEU A 194 10.46 13.63 -16.23
N ARG A 195 9.55 12.69 -15.96
CA ARG A 195 9.53 11.96 -14.68
C ARG A 195 10.78 11.10 -14.59
N GLU A 196 11.47 11.12 -13.45
CA GLU A 196 12.70 10.36 -13.22
C GLU A 196 12.52 8.85 -13.41
N THR A 197 11.31 8.31 -13.18
CA THR A 197 10.99 6.90 -13.49
C THR A 197 11.03 6.55 -14.99
N LEU A 198 10.95 7.53 -15.89
CA LEU A 198 11.05 7.34 -17.35
C LEU A 198 12.48 7.55 -17.88
N ALA A 199 13.36 8.15 -17.09
CA ALA A 199 14.74 8.47 -17.48
C ALA A 199 15.79 7.52 -16.87
N ALA A 200 15.36 6.64 -15.96
CA ALA A 200 16.19 5.66 -15.27
C ALA A 200 16.51 4.44 -16.13
#